data_AF-A0AAW2EHN4-F1
#
_entry.id   AF-A0AAW2EHN4-F1
#
_cell.length_a   1.000
_cell.length_b   1.000
_cell.length_c   1.000
_cell.angle_alpha   90.00
_cell.angle_beta   90.00
_cell.angle_gamma   90.00
#
_symmetry.space_group_name_H-M   'P 1'
#
loop_
_entity.id
_entity.type
_entity.pdbx_description
1 polymer ?
#
loop_
_entity_poly.entity_id
_entity_poly.type
_entity_poly.pdbx_seq_one_letter_code
_entity_poly.pdbx_strand_id
1 'polypeptide(L)' 'MITIAESLDEHTLNIFTAKCLEYAPNTYIFTKNLSERIILDYSSSLPCAIIRPSSGT' A
#
# COMPACT_ATOMS: atom_id res chain seq x y z
N MET A 1 8.09 -6.50 -5.90
CA MET A 1 8.41 -5.84 -4.62
C MET A 1 8.91 -6.83 -3.57
N ILE A 2 8.30 -8.02 -3.40
CA ILE A 2 8.75 -9.00 -2.39
C ILE A 2 10.20 -9.45 -2.63
N THR A 3 10.53 -9.97 -3.82
CA THR A 3 11.90 -10.40 -4.15
C THR A 3 12.93 -9.28 -4.01
N ILE A 4 12.53 -8.04 -4.32
CA ILE A 4 13.37 -6.85 -4.15
C ILE A 4 13.65 -6.63 -2.66
N ALA A 5 12.60 -6.60 -1.82
CA ALA A 5 12.75 -6.43 -0.39
C ALA A 5 13.59 -7.53 0.29
N GLU A 6 13.53 -8.77 -0.22
CA GLU A 6 14.30 -9.91 0.30
C GLU A 6 15.76 -9.96 -0.17
N SER A 7 16.08 -9.32 -1.30
CA SER A 7 17.43 -9.39 -1.92
C SER A 7 18.29 -8.18 -1.63
N LEU A 8 17.69 -7.06 -1.18
CA LEU A 8 18.41 -5.82 -0.91
C LEU A 8 18.96 -5.76 0.51
N ASP A 9 20.07 -5.06 0.66
CA ASP A 9 20.61 -4.72 1.98
C ASP A 9 19.68 -3.72 2.72
N GLU A 10 19.82 -3.69 4.04
CA GLU A 10 18.96 -2.88 4.92
C GLU A 10 19.04 -1.38 4.61
N HIS A 11 20.21 -0.84 4.27
CA HIS A 11 20.37 0.57 3.97
C HIS A 11 19.60 0.96 2.72
N THR A 12 19.74 0.18 1.65
CA THR A 12 19.02 0.42 0.41
C THR A 12 17.51 0.21 0.59
N LEU A 13 17.10 -0.82 1.35
CA LEU A 13 15.70 -1.07 1.68
C LEU A 13 15.07 0.10 2.45
N ASN A 14 15.79 0.71 3.38
CA ASN A 14 15.33 1.87 4.13
C ASN A 14 15.12 3.09 3.24
N ILE A 15 15.99 3.33 2.25
CA ILE A 15 15.81 4.40 1.27
C ILE A 15 14.54 4.18 0.45
N PHE A 16 14.32 2.95 -0.05
CA PHE A 16 13.09 2.62 -0.78
C PHE A 16 11.85 2.76 0.09
N THR A 17 11.92 2.29 1.34
CA THR A 17 10.81 2.39 2.31
C THR A 17 10.43 3.84 2.55
N ALA A 18 11.39 4.74 2.75
CA ALA A 18 11.14 6.17 2.90
C ALA A 18 10.44 6.77 1.66
N LYS A 19 10.90 6.41 0.45
CA LYS A 19 10.26 6.88 -0.80
C LYS A 19 8.85 6.32 -0.99
N CYS A 20 8.60 5.07 -0.62
CA CYS A 20 7.27 4.47 -0.71
C CYS A 20 6.29 5.06 0.31
N LEU A 21 6.77 5.42 1.51
CA LEU A 21 5.93 5.96 2.58
C LEU A 21 5.78 7.48 2.54
N GLU A 22 6.45 8.19 1.63
CA GLU A 22 6.45 9.66 1.57
C GLU A 22 5.04 10.28 1.56
N TYR A 23 4.06 9.58 0.99
CA TYR A 23 2.66 10.00 0.90
C TYR A 23 1.71 9.29 1.90
N ALA A 24 2.23 8.44 2.79
CA ALA A 24 1.44 7.66 3.72
C ALA A 24 2.02 7.72 5.15
N PRO A 25 1.22 8.11 6.16
CA PRO A 25 1.72 8.33 7.52
C PRO A 25 2.24 7.06 8.20
N ASN A 26 1.89 5.88 7.69
CA ASN A 26 2.42 4.59 8.13
C ASN A 26 2.18 3.52 7.05
N THR A 27 2.77 2.34 7.27
CA THR A 27 2.67 1.18 6.39
C THR A 27 1.24 0.63 6.27
N TYR A 28 0.40 0.82 7.29
CA TYR A 28 -1.00 0.41 7.26
C TYR A 28 -1.80 1.25 6.25
N ILE A 29 -1.73 2.58 6.35
CA ILE A 29 -2.42 3.50 5.43
C ILE A 29 -1.88 3.33 4.00
N PHE A 30 -0.56 3.17 3.84
CA PHE A 30 0.05 2.85 2.55
C PHE A 30 -0.60 1.60 1.92
N THR A 31 -0.67 0.51 2.67
CA THR A 31 -1.20 -0.77 2.18
C THR A 31 -2.69 -0.68 1.88
N LYS A 32 -3.49 0.01 2.72
CA LYS A 32 -4.92 0.21 2.46
C LYS A 32 -5.17 1.02 1.19
N ASN A 33 -4.45 2.13 1.00
CA ASN A 33 -4.56 2.96 -0.20
C ASN A 33 -4.16 2.18 -1.47
N LEU A 34 -3.08 1.39 -1.39
CA LEU A 34 -2.64 0.54 -2.50
C LEU A 34 -3.71 -0.51 -2.86
N SER A 35 -4.27 -1.19 -1.87
CA SER A 35 -5.32 -2.18 -2.10
C SER A 35 -6.57 -1.56 -2.71
N GLU A 36 -7.01 -0.40 -2.22
CA GLU A 36 -8.14 0.32 -2.81
C GLU A 36 -7.91 0.65 -4.29
N ARG A 37 -6.68 1.07 -4.65
CA ARG A 37 -6.35 1.35 -6.05
C ARG A 37 -6.42 0.10 -6.92
N ILE A 38 -5.86 -1.01 -6.46
CA ILE A 38 -5.95 -2.29 -7.18
C ILE A 38 -7.41 -2.68 -7.40
N ILE A 39 -8.25 -2.62 -6.35
CA ILE A 39 -9.67 -2.94 -6.48
C ILE A 39 -10.38 -2.03 -7.50
N LEU A 40 -10.06 -0.73 -7.52
CA LEU A 40 -10.59 0.20 -8.52
C LEU A 40 -10.16 -0.20 -9.94
N ASP A 41 -8.90 -0.59 -10.15
CA ASP A 41 -8.40 -1.02 -11.46
C ASP A 41 -9.13 -2.27 -11.97
N TYR A 42 -9.52 -3.19 -11.08
CA TYR A 42 -10.29 -4.41 -11.41
C TYR A 42 -11.82 -4.26 -11.35
N SER A 43 -12.33 -3.08 -10.97
CA SER A 43 -13.77 -2.86 -10.75
C SER A 43 -14.64 -3.06 -11.99
N SER A 44 -14.04 -2.95 -13.19
CA SER A 44 -14.70 -3.22 -14.46
C SER A 44 -14.93 -4.72 -14.71
N SER A 45 -14.12 -5.58 -14.11
CA SER A 45 -14.11 -7.03 -14.33
C SER A 45 -14.73 -7.81 -13.17
N LEU A 46 -14.81 -7.21 -11.98
CA LEU A 46 -15.31 -7.84 -10.76
C LEU A 46 -16.22 -6.86 -10.00
N PRO A 47 -17.48 -7.21 -9.71
CA PRO A 47 -18.32 -6.40 -8.85
C PRO A 47 -17.68 -6.26 -7.46
N CYS A 48 -17.32 -5.04 -7.09
CA CYS A 48 -16.62 -4.76 -5.83
C CYS A 48 -17.11 -3.45 -5.20
N ALA A 49 -17.01 -3.36 -3.87
CA ALA A 49 -17.31 -2.16 -3.10
C ALA A 49 -16.18 -1.87 -2.11
N ILE A 50 -15.83 -0.59 -1.95
CA ILE A 50 -14.83 -0.13 -0.97
C ILE A 50 -15.57 0.52 0.19
N ILE A 51 -15.43 -0.05 1.39
CA ILE A 51 -15.99 0.50 2.62
C ILE A 51 -14.85 1.13 3.41
N ARG A 52 -14.99 2.42 3.75
CA ARG A 52 -14.03 3.16 4.57
C ARG A 52 -14.61 3.41 5.95
N PRO A 53 -14.47 2.46 6.90
CA PRO A 53 -14.92 2.68 8.25
C PRO A 53 -14.09 3.80 8.89
N SER A 54 -14.76 4.72 9.57
CA SER A 54 -14.08 5.64 10.49
C SER A 54 -13.70 4.86 11.75
N SER A 55 -12.49 5.06 12.25
CA SER A 55 -12.18 4.73 13.65
C SER A 55 -13.13 5.58 14.50
N GLY A 56 -14.11 4.95 15.14
CA GLY A 56 -15.05 5.67 15.99
C GLY A 56 -14.30 6.39 17.11
N THR A 57 -14.47 7.71 17.19
CA THR A 57 -14.34 8.46 18.44
C THR A 57 -15.57 8.23 19.31
#